data_AF-T1CP28-F1
#
_entry.id   AF-T1CP28-F1
#
_cell.length_a   1.000
_cell.length_b   1.000
_cell.length_c   1.000
_cell.angle_alpha   90.00
_cell.angle_beta   90.00
_cell.angle_gamma   90.00
#
_symmetry.space_group_name_H-M   'P 1'
#
loop_
_entity.id
_entity.type
_entity.pdbx_description
1 polymer ?
#
loop_
_entity_poly.entity_id
_entity_poly.type
_entity_poly.pdbx_seq_one_letter_code
_entity_poly.pdbx_strand_id
1 'polypeptide(L)'
;MKNNRLAKAISDVSFYEFKRQLQYKSDYHKREIIEADTFYPSSETCSKCGSIKETLTLKERIYECENCGLKIDRDYNASLNLYNLIPQKIGQVLSEFTPADLTALQYDLATNNIANSQG
;
A
#
# COMPACT_ATOMS: atom_id res chain seq x y z
N MET A 1 -9.63 -22.14 18.16
CA MET A 1 -11.09 -21.87 18.11
C MET A 1 -11.81 -23.12 17.64
N LYS A 2 -12.91 -23.52 18.29
CA LYS A 2 -13.53 -24.86 18.15
C LYS A 2 -14.68 -24.94 17.12
N ASN A 3 -14.99 -23.84 16.42
CA ASN A 3 -16.03 -23.81 15.37
C ASN A 3 -15.62 -22.89 14.21
N ASN A 4 -15.15 -23.48 13.10
CA ASN A 4 -14.54 -22.77 11.98
C ASN A 4 -15.51 -21.81 11.25
N ARG A 5 -16.80 -22.12 11.21
CA ARG A 5 -17.81 -21.28 10.54
C ARG A 5 -18.05 -19.97 11.28
N LEU A 6 -18.18 -20.04 12.60
CA LEU A 6 -18.35 -18.86 13.45
C LEU A 6 -17.08 -18.00 13.45
N ALA A 7 -15.90 -18.63 13.54
CA ALA A 7 -14.62 -17.93 13.49
C ALA A 7 -14.44 -17.15 12.18
N LYS A 8 -14.81 -17.77 11.04
CA LYS A 8 -14.79 -17.11 9.73
C LYS A 8 -15.75 -15.93 9.66
N ALA A 9 -17.02 -16.12 10.06
CA ALA A 9 -18.00 -15.05 10.04
C ALA A 9 -17.59 -13.85 10.90
N ILE A 10 -17.04 -14.10 12.11
CA ILE A 10 -16.52 -13.04 12.98
C ILE A 10 -15.36 -12.29 12.30
N SER A 11 -14.40 -13.03 11.74
CA SER A 11 -13.26 -12.45 11.01
C SER A 11 -13.72 -11.58 9.83
N ASP A 12 -14.65 -12.09 9.02
CA ASP A 12 -15.17 -11.40 7.84
C ASP A 12 -15.88 -10.09 8.25
N VAL A 13 -16.66 -10.09 9.35
CA VAL A 13 -17.29 -8.88 9.91
C VAL A 13 -16.25 -7.88 10.42
N SER A 14 -15.19 -8.34 11.10
CA SER A 14 -14.12 -7.46 11.59
C SER A 14 -13.35 -6.77 10.46
N PHE A 15 -13.04 -7.48 9.38
CA PHE A 15 -12.37 -6.88 8.22
C PHE A 15 -13.26 -5.90 7.45
N TYR A 16 -14.56 -6.18 7.35
CA TYR A 16 -15.51 -5.24 6.77
C TYR A 16 -15.56 -3.92 7.56
N GLU A 17 -15.63 -3.99 8.89
CA GLU A 17 -15.60 -2.81 9.74
C GLU A 17 -14.30 -2.02 9.59
N PHE A 18 -13.16 -2.71 9.57
CA PHE A 18 -11.85 -2.08 9.35
C PHE A 18 -11.79 -1.32 8.02
N LYS A 19 -12.24 -1.95 6.94
CA LYS A 19 -12.34 -1.31 5.62
C LYS A 19 -13.25 -0.08 5.64
N ARG A 20 -14.42 -0.17 6.30
CA ARG A 20 -15.35 0.97 6.44
C ARG A 20 -14.69 2.15 7.14
N GLN A 21 -13.97 1.90 8.23
CA GLN A 21 -13.26 2.94 8.97
C GLN A 21 -12.13 3.58 8.16
N LEU A 22 -11.40 2.78 7.39
CA LEU A 22 -10.38 3.28 6.46
C LEU A 22 -11.01 4.20 5.41
N GLN A 23 -12.09 3.78 4.76
CA GLN A 23 -12.78 4.59 3.75
C GLN A 23 -13.25 5.91 4.33
N TYR A 24 -13.96 5.86 5.46
CA TYR A 24 -14.44 7.06 6.16
C TYR A 24 -13.30 8.05 6.45
N LYS A 25 -12.18 7.58 6.99
CA LYS A 25 -11.02 8.44 7.29
C LYS A 25 -10.34 8.95 6.02
N SER A 26 -10.28 8.14 4.97
CA SER A 26 -9.70 8.53 3.70
C SER A 26 -10.50 9.65 3.04
N ASP A 27 -11.83 9.51 3.00
CA ASP A 27 -12.74 10.53 2.48
C ASP A 27 -12.62 11.83 3.28
N TYR A 28 -12.55 11.74 4.61
CA TYR A 28 -12.35 12.89 5.50
C TYR A 28 -11.05 13.65 5.19
N HIS A 29 -9.99 12.94 4.84
CA HIS A 29 -8.68 13.51 4.49
C HIS A 29 -8.48 13.75 2.99
N LYS A 30 -9.52 13.58 2.15
CA LYS A 30 -9.43 13.66 0.68
C LYS A 30 -8.32 12.78 0.09
N ARG A 31 -8.16 11.58 0.63
CA ARG A 31 -7.22 10.55 0.14
C ARG A 31 -7.99 9.47 -0.60
N GLU A 32 -7.32 8.84 -1.55
CA GLU A 32 -7.85 7.68 -2.27
C GLU A 32 -7.37 6.36 -1.63
N ILE A 33 -8.26 5.37 -1.57
CA ILE A 33 -7.91 3.99 -1.22
C ILE A 33 -7.92 3.16 -2.48
N ILE A 34 -6.80 2.50 -2.74
CA ILE A 34 -6.66 1.57 -3.86
C ILE A 34 -6.55 0.16 -3.30
N GLU A 35 -7.49 -0.69 -3.70
CA GLU A 35 -7.54 -2.08 -3.26
C GLU A 35 -6.85 -2.98 -4.30
N ALA A 36 -5.96 -3.84 -3.81
CA ALA A 36 -5.41 -4.94 -4.61
C ALA A 36 -6.48 -6.03 -4.83
N ASP A 37 -6.27 -6.86 -5.86
CA ASP A 37 -7.13 -8.03 -6.07
C ASP A 37 -7.02 -9.00 -4.89
N THR A 38 -8.11 -9.73 -4.58
CA THR A 38 -8.17 -10.69 -3.47
C THR A 38 -7.11 -11.79 -3.59
N PHE A 39 -6.76 -12.18 -4.81
CA PHE A 39 -5.78 -13.22 -5.12
C PHE A 39 -4.45 -12.66 -5.62
N TYR A 40 -4.18 -11.37 -5.41
CA TYR A 40 -2.89 -10.77 -5.77
C TYR A 40 -1.76 -11.40 -4.93
N PRO A 41 -0.75 -12.05 -5.56
CA PRO A 41 0.31 -12.79 -4.87
C PRO A 41 1.37 -11.84 -4.29
N SER A 42 0.96 -10.93 -3.41
CA SER A 42 1.83 -9.87 -2.89
C SER A 42 3.00 -10.43 -2.07
N SER A 43 2.81 -11.53 -1.33
CA SER A 43 3.86 -12.08 -0.48
C SER A 43 4.81 -13.02 -1.22
N GLU A 44 4.33 -13.63 -2.30
CA GLU A 44 4.99 -14.63 -3.13
C GLU A 44 5.81 -14.00 -4.27
N THR A 45 5.38 -12.84 -4.76
CA THR A 45 6.06 -12.09 -5.82
C THR A 45 7.36 -11.47 -5.28
N CYS A 46 8.45 -11.54 -6.04
CA CYS A 46 9.67 -10.86 -5.67
C CYS A 46 9.57 -9.37 -6.00
N SER A 47 9.67 -8.50 -4.99
CA SER A 47 9.65 -7.04 -5.18
C SER A 47 10.80 -6.49 -6.03
N LYS A 48 11.88 -7.26 -6.21
CA LYS A 48 13.05 -6.85 -7.02
C LYS A 48 12.97 -7.31 -8.49
N CYS A 49 12.50 -8.53 -8.75
CA CYS A 49 12.57 -9.12 -10.09
C CYS A 49 11.23 -9.63 -10.65
N GLY A 50 10.15 -9.57 -9.87
CA GLY A 50 8.80 -9.97 -10.29
C GLY A 50 8.56 -11.48 -10.35
N SER A 51 9.56 -12.34 -10.08
CA SER A 51 9.36 -13.80 -10.04
C SER A 51 8.36 -14.17 -8.95
N ILE A 52 7.38 -15.02 -9.26
CA ILE A 52 6.40 -15.50 -8.28
C ILE A 52 6.89 -16.83 -7.72
N LYS A 53 6.92 -16.94 -6.39
CA LYS A 53 7.24 -18.19 -5.69
C LYS A 53 6.00 -19.08 -5.62
N GLU A 54 6.10 -20.34 -6.04
CA GLU A 54 4.97 -21.27 -6.03
C GLU A 54 4.57 -21.72 -4.61
N THR A 55 5.56 -21.84 -3.72
CA THR A 55 5.34 -22.27 -2.33
C THR A 55 5.94 -21.28 -1.36
N LEU A 56 5.09 -20.70 -0.51
CA LEU A 56 5.47 -19.87 0.62
C LEU A 56 4.50 -20.15 1.77
N THR A 57 5.04 -20.60 2.90
CA THR A 57 4.24 -20.95 4.07
C THR A 57 4.09 -19.75 5.00
N LEU A 58 3.00 -19.74 5.78
CA LEU A 58 2.75 -18.66 6.76
C LEU A 58 3.84 -18.55 7.83
N LYS A 59 4.60 -19.64 8.08
CA LYS A 59 5.69 -19.69 9.06
C LYS A 59 6.97 -19.00 8.56
N GLU A 60 7.15 -18.87 7.26
CA GLU A 60 8.31 -18.20 6.68
C GLU A 60 8.17 -16.69 6.85
N ARG A 61 9.03 -16.11 7.71
CA ARG A 61 9.05 -14.66 7.98
C ARG A 61 10.06 -13.91 7.10
N ILE A 62 11.04 -14.62 6.54
CA ILE A 62 12.01 -14.07 5.61
C ILE A 62 11.65 -14.55 4.21
N TYR A 63 11.49 -13.61 3.30
CA TYR A 63 11.36 -13.87 1.87
C TYR A 63 12.76 -13.98 1.26
N GLU A 64 13.03 -15.12 0.62
CA GLU A 64 14.25 -15.36 -0.16
C GLU A 64 13.88 -15.71 -1.60
N CYS A 65 14.37 -14.92 -2.55
CA CYS A 65 14.12 -15.08 -3.97
C CYS A 65 15.18 -15.98 -4.61
N GLU A 66 14.73 -17.09 -5.20
CA GLU A 66 15.59 -18.06 -5.88
C GLU A 66 16.12 -17.54 -7.24
N ASN A 67 15.46 -16.53 -7.83
CA ASN A 67 15.83 -15.98 -9.14
C ASN A 67 16.88 -14.86 -9.05
N CYS A 68 16.79 -13.98 -8.05
CA CYS A 68 17.66 -12.79 -7.96
C CYS A 68 18.42 -12.62 -6.62
N GLY A 69 18.24 -13.57 -5.69
CA GLY A 69 18.92 -13.59 -4.39
C GLY A 69 18.44 -12.54 -3.38
N LEU A 70 17.33 -11.83 -3.63
CA LEU A 70 16.76 -10.89 -2.65
C LEU A 70 16.39 -11.63 -1.36
N LYS A 71 16.81 -11.09 -0.20
CA LYS A 71 16.50 -11.63 1.12
C LYS A 71 16.05 -10.52 2.08
N ILE A 72 14.74 -10.45 2.36
CA ILE A 72 14.12 -9.40 3.20
C ILE A 72 12.96 -9.98 4.04
N ASP A 73 12.40 -9.21 4.97
CA ASP A 73 11.18 -9.62 5.67
C ASP A 73 10.03 -9.81 4.67
N ARG A 74 9.22 -10.87 4.86
CA ARG A 74 8.14 -11.25 3.95
C ARG A 74 7.04 -10.20 3.87
N ASP A 75 6.67 -9.60 5.01
CA ASP A 75 5.61 -8.60 5.05
C ASP A 75 6.13 -7.28 4.44
N TYR A 76 7.44 -6.99 4.57
CA TYR A 76 8.08 -5.88 3.84
C TYR A 76 8.15 -6.13 2.32
N ASN A 77 8.45 -7.36 1.88
CA ASN A 77 8.36 -7.72 0.47
C ASN A 77 6.93 -7.51 -0.07
N ALA A 78 5.92 -7.95 0.69
CA ALA A 78 4.52 -7.79 0.32
C ALA A 78 4.10 -6.32 0.22
N SER A 79 4.55 -5.46 1.14
CA SER A 79 4.24 -4.03 1.09
C SER A 79 4.84 -3.33 -0.13
N LEU A 80 6.07 -3.68 -0.52
CA LEU A 80 6.69 -3.20 -1.75
C LEU A 80 5.91 -3.63 -2.99
N ASN A 81 5.43 -4.87 -3.03
CA ASN A 81 4.61 -5.35 -4.14
C ASN A 81 3.24 -4.67 -4.21
N LEU A 82 2.63 -4.33 -3.08
CA LEU A 82 1.40 -3.54 -3.05
C LEU A 82 1.65 -2.10 -3.54
N TYR A 83 2.77 -1.50 -3.14
CA TYR A 83 3.18 -0.18 -3.65
C TYR A 83 3.40 -0.19 -5.16
N ASN A 84 4.10 -1.20 -5.69
CA ASN A 84 4.37 -1.35 -7.11
C ASN A 84 3.10 -1.62 -7.96
N LEU A 85 1.98 -2.00 -7.34
CA LEU A 85 0.69 -2.16 -8.00
C LEU A 85 -0.01 -0.82 -8.28
N ILE A 86 0.31 0.23 -7.52
CA ILE A 86 -0.36 1.54 -7.62
C ILE A 86 -0.22 2.15 -9.02
N PRO A 87 0.98 2.23 -9.63
CA PRO A 87 1.13 2.81 -10.97
C PRO A 87 0.40 2.02 -12.06
N GLN A 88 0.14 0.72 -11.85
CA GLN A 88 -0.58 -0.12 -12.79
C GLN A 88 -2.10 0.11 -12.73
N LYS A 89 -2.63 0.46 -11.55
CA LYS A 89 -4.06 0.69 -11.33
C LYS A 89 -4.51 2.10 -11.65
N ILE A 90 -3.68 3.11 -11.41
CA ILE A 90 -4.02 4.52 -11.69
C ILE A 90 -3.72 4.88 -13.16
N GLY A 91 -2.96 4.04 -13.87
CA GLY A 91 -2.24 4.49 -15.06
C GLY A 91 -1.15 5.49 -14.65
N GLN A 92 -0.16 5.73 -15.50
CA GLN A 92 0.85 6.75 -15.26
C GLN A 92 0.25 8.17 -15.40
N VAL A 93 -0.75 8.52 -14.60
CA VAL A 93 -1.02 9.92 -14.33
C VAL A 93 -0.13 10.27 -13.14
N LEU A 94 1.12 10.62 -13.42
CA LEU A 94 1.76 11.61 -12.56
C LEU A 94 0.77 12.76 -12.52
N SER A 95 0.20 13.07 -11.35
CA SER A 95 -0.52 14.33 -11.19
C SER A 95 0.45 15.39 -11.72
N GLU A 96 0.16 15.99 -12.88
CA GLU A 96 0.94 17.11 -13.34
C GLU A 96 0.96 18.08 -12.19
N PHE A 97 2.14 18.34 -11.65
CA PHE A 97 2.27 19.30 -10.57
C PHE A 97 2.02 20.66 -11.23
N THR A 98 0.76 21.11 -11.20
CA THR A 98 0.38 22.27 -11.96
C THR A 98 1.01 23.51 -11.31
N PRO A 99 1.21 24.60 -12.06
CA PRO A 99 1.62 25.87 -11.47
C PRO A 99 0.70 26.32 -10.33
N ALA A 100 -0.58 25.92 -10.35
CA ALA A 100 -1.54 26.19 -9.28
C ALA A 100 -1.23 25.38 -8.01
N ASP A 101 -0.86 24.10 -8.14
CA ASP A 101 -0.44 23.26 -7.01
C ASP A 101 0.86 23.78 -6.37
N LEU A 102 1.81 24.26 -7.19
CA LEU A 102 3.03 24.94 -6.72
C LEU A 102 2.70 26.23 -5.96
N THR A 103 1.77 27.01 -6.48
CA THR A 103 1.35 28.28 -5.85
C THR A 103 0.65 28.01 -4.52
N ALA A 104 -0.20 26.99 -4.45
CA ALA A 104 -0.89 26.59 -3.23
C ALA A 104 0.11 26.11 -2.15
N LEU A 105 1.09 25.29 -2.53
CA LEU A 105 2.15 24.88 -1.60
C LEU A 105 2.99 26.05 -1.11
N GLN A 106 3.39 26.96 -2.01
CA GLN A 106 4.16 28.15 -1.62
C GLN A 106 3.37 29.06 -0.68
N TYR A 107 2.07 29.23 -0.92
CA TYR A 107 1.18 29.97 -0.04
C TYR A 107 1.07 29.32 1.33
N ASP A 108 0.86 28.01 1.40
CA ASP A 108 0.77 27.27 2.67
C ASP A 108 2.09 27.33 3.45
N LEU A 109 3.23 27.21 2.77
CA LEU A 109 4.55 27.33 3.40
C LEU A 109 4.82 28.73 3.92
N ALA A 110 4.40 29.78 3.20
CA ALA A 110 4.51 31.17 3.64
C ALA A 110 3.57 31.47 4.82
N THR A 111 2.34 30.95 4.78
CA THR A 111 1.33 31.14 5.84
C THR A 111 1.77 30.49 7.15
N ASN A 112 2.52 29.39 7.07
CA ASN A 112 3.08 28.68 8.22
C ASN A 112 4.51 29.14 8.58
N ASN A 113 5.05 30.21 7.97
CA ASN A 113 6.42 30.71 8.18
C ASN A 113 7.53 29.65 8.00
N ILE A 114 7.30 28.64 7.16
CA ILE A 114 8.24 27.54 6.91
C ILE A 114 9.22 27.90 5.78
N ALA A 115 8.77 28.68 4.80
CA ALA A 115 9.61 29.17 3.70
C ALA A 115 9.65 30.69 3.72
N ASN A 116 10.57 31.24 4.52
CA ASN A 116 10.92 32.65 4.44
C ASN A 116 12.09 32.77 3.48
N SER A 117 11.88 33.33 2.30
CA SER A 117 12.96 33.85 1.48
C SER A 117 13.56 35.08 2.19
N GLN A 118 14.49 34.83 3.10
CA GLN A 118 15.45 35.82 3.55
C GLN A 118 16.84 35.32 3.13
N GLY A 119 17.33 35.87 2.00
CA GLY A 119 18.69 35.67 1.49
C GLY A 119 18.78 34.77 0.28
#